data_AF-A0A3N2RC81-F1
#
_entry.id   AF-A0A3N2RC81-F1
#
_cell.length_a   1.000
_cell.length_b   1.000
_cell.length_c   1.000
_cell.angle_alpha   90.00
_cell.angle_beta   90.00
_cell.angle_gamma   90.00
#
_symmetry.space_group_name_H-M   'P 1'
#
loop_
_entity.id
_entity.type
_entity.pdbx_description
1 polymer ?
#
loop_
_entity_poly.entity_id
_entity_poly.type
_entity_poly.pdbx_seq_one_letter_code
_entity_poly.pdbx_strand_id
1 'polypeptide(L)'
;MTPDANTVPNPDSAPAPAAELDRNTRGFIVAVALLQGLLLYLARIGTGFGLELEVSWYAMVLSVPTAMLLSVQRLDDRRFWSNAGLLAAVYLPLSLWAGWSATGAPDLSEAAVLGPFAVSLAIGLFVALPYLQCRLSHGRWRAPYRELFEHGWQNALTLILTAAFVGICWAVLGLCAVLFKLIGIEFFADLFSTRSFVHLATGTMVGLGVLVGRTQRRPVQIARQILFAIFKGLLPLVALIALLFVASLPFTGLEALWKTRSATLILMCLIATVVLFVNAVYQDGDGEPPYPRWLRGVVDAALLTLPVFAALGLYALSLRIGQYGWTGERFWAALASVALSLYALGYAAAALRRGGGQWLGGLRRVNVAVSLVLMALVAAANSWILDPHRLGVGSQLAQLARGKAEPAKFDLGYLRFDSGRRGYQALDALKQDPRFAATAPTAHANLERALAATTRWEYRIERREAPKTDTPAQALQRIAAAKDVGAIDPAWLDAVVKQTLKTPSCLDDDGACALVAPDLDRDGRPEYLLCNVRDWGNRCYAYARDADGWRRIGETYLSESADGFKERLLGEPVQVVPRRWGDVRIGAQGKLMRLDPVSDCEGDKDCEP
;
A
#
# COMPACT_ATOMS: atom_id res chain seq x y z
N MET A 1 56.02 -44.95 -39.33
CA MET A 1 54.57 -44.66 -39.27
C MET A 1 54.39 -43.38 -38.49
N THR A 2 54.26 -42.29 -39.23
CA THR A 2 53.86 -40.96 -38.76
C THR A 2 52.38 -40.99 -38.33
N PRO A 3 51.95 -40.25 -37.29
CA PRO A 3 50.55 -39.98 -37.06
C PRO A 3 50.12 -38.80 -37.93
N ASP A 4 49.16 -39.03 -38.81
CA ASP A 4 48.57 -38.02 -39.67
C ASP A 4 47.79 -36.97 -38.86
N ALA A 5 48.11 -35.71 -39.15
CA ALA A 5 47.29 -34.55 -38.85
C ALA A 5 46.13 -34.45 -39.86
N ASN A 6 45.07 -33.75 -39.44
CA ASN A 6 43.94 -33.20 -40.22
C ASN A 6 42.60 -33.94 -40.09
N THR A 7 41.93 -33.73 -38.97
CA THR A 7 40.45 -33.60 -38.97
C THR A 7 40.09 -32.13 -38.78
N VAL A 8 39.77 -31.49 -39.90
CA VAL A 8 39.18 -30.15 -40.01
C VAL A 8 37.84 -30.15 -39.24
N PRO A 9 37.55 -29.15 -38.38
CA PRO A 9 36.22 -29.01 -37.80
C PRO A 9 35.23 -28.59 -38.89
N ASN A 10 34.14 -29.34 -39.00
CA ASN A 10 33.03 -29.08 -39.91
C ASN A 10 32.46 -27.65 -39.70
N PRO A 11 32.44 -26.76 -40.73
CA PRO A 11 32.02 -25.37 -40.56
C PRO A 11 30.50 -25.17 -40.40
N ASP A 12 29.68 -26.22 -40.45
CA ASP A 12 28.21 -26.12 -40.41
C ASP A 12 27.57 -26.29 -39.01
N SER A 13 28.33 -26.06 -37.94
CA SER A 13 27.76 -25.93 -36.58
C SER A 13 27.62 -24.46 -36.15
N ALA A 14 27.15 -23.61 -37.06
CA ALA A 14 26.57 -22.34 -36.66
C ALA A 14 25.31 -22.63 -35.81
N PRO A 15 25.17 -22.06 -34.60
CA PRO A 15 23.91 -22.16 -33.87
C PRO A 15 22.80 -21.61 -34.77
N ALA A 16 21.74 -22.41 -34.99
CA ALA A 16 20.59 -22.00 -35.78
C ALA A 16 20.17 -20.57 -35.39
N PRO A 17 19.95 -19.65 -36.36
CA PRO A 17 19.56 -18.28 -36.04
C PRO A 17 18.29 -18.35 -35.18
N ALA A 18 18.41 -17.82 -33.97
CA ALA A 18 17.33 -17.82 -33.00
C ALA A 18 16.08 -17.22 -33.66
N ALA A 19 14.96 -17.94 -33.61
CA ALA A 19 13.70 -17.53 -34.24
C ALA A 19 13.34 -16.09 -33.84
N GLU A 20 13.62 -15.15 -34.73
CA GLU A 20 13.18 -13.78 -34.59
C GLU A 20 11.65 -13.76 -34.62
N LEU A 21 11.03 -12.99 -33.73
CA LEU A 21 9.57 -12.80 -33.75
C LEU A 21 9.16 -12.35 -35.14
N ASP A 22 8.24 -13.07 -35.77
CA ASP A 22 7.71 -12.73 -37.09
C ASP A 22 7.11 -11.31 -37.10
N ARG A 23 7.15 -10.63 -38.25
CA ARG A 23 6.67 -9.25 -38.40
C ARG A 23 5.22 -9.11 -37.95
N ASN A 24 4.38 -10.10 -38.23
CA ASN A 24 2.98 -10.10 -37.81
C ASN A 24 2.84 -10.20 -36.29
N THR A 25 3.72 -10.96 -35.63
CA THR A 25 3.72 -11.09 -34.17
C THR A 25 4.19 -9.81 -33.50
N ARG A 26 5.19 -9.11 -34.07
CA ARG A 26 5.63 -7.79 -33.57
C ARG A 26 4.52 -6.74 -33.71
N GLY A 27 3.85 -6.72 -34.87
CA GLY A 27 2.69 -5.85 -35.11
C GLY A 27 1.54 -6.13 -34.14
N PHE A 28 1.26 -7.41 -33.87
CA PHE A 28 0.26 -7.83 -32.91
C PHE A 28 0.55 -7.34 -31.49
N ILE A 29 1.80 -7.40 -31.02
CA ILE A 29 2.20 -6.90 -29.69
C ILE A 29 1.85 -5.41 -29.56
N VAL A 30 2.23 -4.59 -30.54
CA VAL A 30 1.96 -3.15 -30.51
C VAL A 30 0.45 -2.88 -30.60
N ALA A 31 -0.26 -3.57 -31.49
CA ALA A 31 -1.70 -3.41 -31.65
C ALA A 31 -2.49 -3.78 -30.39
N VAL A 32 -2.16 -4.91 -29.75
CA VAL A 32 -2.80 -5.34 -28.49
C VAL A 32 -2.51 -4.36 -27.36
N ALA A 33 -1.29 -3.83 -27.25
CA ALA A 33 -0.95 -2.88 -26.20
C ALA A 33 -1.63 -1.52 -26.38
N LEU A 34 -1.76 -1.04 -27.63
CA LEU A 34 -2.52 0.16 -27.95
C LEU A 34 -4.01 -0.04 -27.67
N LEU A 35 -4.57 -1.18 -28.09
CA LEU A 35 -5.96 -1.53 -27.83
C LEU A 35 -6.22 -1.71 -26.33
N GLN A 36 -5.27 -2.26 -25.58
CA GLN A 36 -5.32 -2.34 -24.13
C GLN A 36 -5.37 -0.94 -23.51
N GLY A 37 -4.51 0.00 -23.93
CA GLY A 37 -4.56 1.39 -23.48
C GLY A 37 -5.88 2.09 -23.80
N LEU A 38 -6.43 1.88 -25.00
CA LEU A 38 -7.74 2.38 -25.41
C LEU A 38 -8.87 1.80 -24.56
N LEU A 39 -8.88 0.48 -24.33
CA LEU A 39 -9.89 -0.17 -23.50
C LEU A 39 -9.82 0.31 -22.05
N LEU A 40 -8.64 0.56 -21.48
CA LEU A 40 -8.50 1.13 -20.14
C LEU A 40 -9.04 2.57 -20.09
N TYR A 41 -8.78 3.37 -21.12
CA TYR A 41 -9.37 4.71 -21.24
C TYR A 41 -10.90 4.66 -21.30
N LEU A 42 -11.46 3.76 -22.10
CA LEU A 42 -12.92 3.58 -22.21
C LEU A 42 -13.54 3.11 -20.90
N ALA A 43 -12.87 2.23 -20.15
CA ALA A 43 -13.31 1.86 -18.81
C ALA A 43 -13.40 3.09 -17.90
N ARG A 44 -12.38 3.96 -17.97
CA ARG A 44 -12.25 5.12 -17.08
C ARG A 44 -13.23 6.27 -17.35
N ILE A 45 -13.66 6.46 -18.60
CA ILE A 45 -14.70 7.47 -18.92
C ILE A 45 -16.07 7.01 -18.44
N GLY A 46 -16.22 5.71 -18.17
CA GLY A 46 -17.49 5.11 -17.83
C GLY A 46 -18.31 4.88 -19.09
N THR A 47 -18.70 3.62 -19.30
CA THR A 47 -19.59 3.21 -20.40
C THR A 47 -21.07 3.25 -20.00
N GLY A 48 -21.39 3.75 -18.79
CA GLY A 48 -22.71 3.61 -18.17
C GLY A 48 -22.99 2.21 -17.60
N PHE A 49 -22.03 1.28 -17.67
CA PHE A 49 -22.12 0.00 -16.97
C PHE A 49 -21.80 0.20 -15.49
N GLY A 50 -22.53 -0.46 -14.59
CA GLY A 50 -22.27 -0.35 -13.15
C GLY A 50 -20.84 -0.76 -12.78
N LEU A 51 -20.33 -0.21 -11.66
CA LEU A 51 -18.97 -0.42 -11.12
C LEU A 51 -18.55 -1.91 -11.07
N GLU A 52 -19.48 -2.86 -10.89
CA GLU A 52 -19.18 -4.31 -10.90
C GLU A 52 -18.55 -4.76 -12.23
N LEU A 53 -19.10 -4.26 -13.34
CA LEU A 53 -18.62 -4.58 -14.67
C LEU A 53 -17.36 -3.79 -15.01
N GLU A 54 -17.20 -2.59 -14.44
CA GLU A 54 -15.99 -1.78 -14.59
C GLU A 54 -14.77 -2.47 -13.95
N VAL A 55 -14.91 -3.01 -12.73
CA VAL A 55 -13.85 -3.81 -12.07
C VAL A 55 -13.47 -5.01 -12.93
N SER A 56 -14.47 -5.71 -13.48
CA SER A 56 -14.24 -6.84 -14.37
C SER A 56 -13.56 -6.43 -15.67
N TRP A 57 -13.93 -5.28 -16.23
CA TRP A 57 -13.29 -4.71 -17.40
C TRP A 57 -11.80 -4.45 -17.13
N TYR A 58 -11.45 -3.74 -16.05
CA TYR A 58 -10.05 -3.51 -15.70
C TYR A 58 -9.29 -4.81 -15.50
N ALA A 59 -9.86 -5.77 -14.75
CA ALA A 59 -9.21 -7.05 -14.50
C ALA A 59 -8.95 -7.81 -15.81
N MET A 60 -9.91 -7.88 -16.74
CA MET A 60 -9.75 -8.58 -18.02
C MET A 60 -8.73 -7.88 -18.92
N VAL A 61 -8.83 -6.56 -19.06
CA VAL A 61 -7.98 -5.76 -19.95
C VAL A 61 -6.54 -5.69 -19.43
N LEU A 62 -6.32 -5.75 -18.11
CA LEU A 62 -4.97 -5.82 -17.55
C LEU A 62 -4.40 -7.24 -17.59
N SER A 63 -5.20 -8.29 -17.36
CA SER A 63 -4.66 -9.65 -17.26
C SER A 63 -4.45 -10.34 -18.61
N VAL A 64 -5.48 -10.37 -19.46
CA VAL A 64 -5.48 -11.18 -20.69
C VAL A 64 -4.53 -10.60 -21.75
N PRO A 65 -4.63 -9.32 -22.15
CA PRO A 65 -3.65 -8.69 -23.02
C PRO A 65 -2.21 -8.83 -22.51
N THR A 66 -1.94 -8.56 -21.23
CA THR A 66 -0.58 -8.66 -20.68
C THR A 66 -0.02 -10.08 -20.79
N ALA A 67 -0.83 -11.10 -20.49
CA ALA A 67 -0.42 -12.49 -20.71
C ALA A 67 -0.10 -12.77 -22.18
N MET A 68 -0.96 -12.30 -23.09
CA MET A 68 -0.78 -12.45 -24.53
C MET A 68 0.51 -11.75 -25.01
N LEU A 69 0.77 -10.51 -24.57
CA LEU A 69 1.95 -9.74 -24.92
C LEU A 69 3.25 -10.45 -24.50
N LEU A 70 3.24 -11.11 -23.34
CA LEU A 70 4.41 -11.84 -22.81
C LEU A 70 4.53 -13.28 -23.33
N SER A 71 3.43 -13.92 -23.74
CA SER A 71 3.43 -15.34 -24.16
C SER A 71 3.37 -15.56 -25.67
N VAL A 72 2.97 -14.56 -26.49
CA VAL A 72 2.76 -14.76 -27.92
C VAL A 72 4.06 -15.20 -28.62
N GLN A 73 3.98 -16.27 -29.40
CA GLN A 73 5.09 -16.79 -30.22
C GLN A 73 4.67 -16.95 -31.67
N ARG A 74 3.48 -17.53 -31.89
CA ARG A 74 2.83 -17.64 -33.20
C ARG A 74 1.32 -17.42 -33.05
N LEU A 75 0.70 -16.78 -34.03
CA LEU A 75 -0.72 -16.39 -33.99
C LEU A 75 -1.67 -17.49 -34.48
N ASP A 76 -1.14 -18.44 -35.24
CA ASP A 76 -1.84 -19.62 -35.78
C ASP A 76 -2.01 -20.74 -34.74
N ASP A 77 -1.30 -20.68 -33.61
CA ASP A 77 -1.42 -21.68 -32.55
C ASP A 77 -2.75 -21.56 -31.80
N ARG A 78 -3.64 -22.54 -31.99
CA ARG A 78 -4.92 -22.64 -31.27
C ARG A 78 -4.74 -22.67 -29.74
N ARG A 79 -3.60 -23.16 -29.24
CA ARG A 79 -3.29 -23.20 -27.80
C ARG A 79 -3.10 -21.80 -27.22
N PHE A 80 -2.58 -20.86 -28.00
CA PHE A 80 -2.43 -19.46 -27.59
C PHE A 80 -3.79 -18.82 -27.29
N TRP A 81 -4.75 -18.96 -28.22
CA TRP A 81 -6.11 -18.47 -28.02
C TRP A 81 -6.87 -19.25 -26.93
N SER A 82 -6.63 -20.57 -26.82
CA SER A 82 -7.16 -21.36 -25.71
C SER A 82 -6.62 -20.91 -24.35
N ASN A 83 -5.36 -20.51 -24.24
CA ASN A 83 -4.77 -19.97 -23.01
C ASN A 83 -5.43 -18.63 -22.64
N ALA A 84 -5.61 -17.73 -23.61
CA ALA A 84 -6.30 -16.46 -23.39
C ALA A 84 -7.75 -16.68 -22.91
N GLY A 85 -8.49 -17.60 -23.56
CA GLY A 85 -9.84 -17.97 -23.15
C GLY A 85 -9.92 -18.61 -21.77
N LEU A 86 -8.96 -19.49 -21.42
CA LEU A 86 -8.87 -20.09 -20.09
C LEU A 86 -8.59 -19.03 -19.01
N LEU A 87 -7.67 -18.12 -19.28
CA LEU A 87 -7.33 -17.04 -18.35
C LEU A 87 -8.55 -16.13 -18.12
N ALA A 88 -9.24 -15.75 -19.18
CA ALA A 88 -10.49 -14.99 -19.09
C ALA A 88 -11.57 -15.75 -18.29
N ALA A 89 -11.76 -17.04 -18.57
CA ALA A 89 -12.74 -17.87 -17.86
C ALA A 89 -12.47 -18.00 -16.36
N VAL A 90 -11.20 -17.97 -15.94
CA VAL A 90 -10.82 -17.99 -14.52
C VAL A 90 -10.93 -16.61 -13.88
N TYR A 91 -10.46 -15.56 -14.54
CA TYR A 91 -10.36 -14.25 -13.92
C TYR A 91 -11.71 -13.52 -13.90
N LEU A 92 -12.59 -13.77 -14.87
CA LEU A 92 -13.91 -13.14 -14.96
C LEU A 92 -14.78 -13.40 -13.72
N PRO A 93 -14.98 -14.65 -13.24
CA PRO A 93 -15.75 -14.86 -12.02
C PRO A 93 -15.10 -14.26 -10.78
N LEU A 94 -13.76 -14.24 -10.70
CA LEU A 94 -13.04 -13.60 -9.60
C LEU A 94 -13.24 -12.08 -9.60
N SER A 95 -13.19 -11.44 -10.78
CA SER A 95 -13.40 -10.00 -10.91
C SER A 95 -14.85 -9.58 -10.72
N LEU A 96 -15.81 -10.42 -11.13
CA LEU A 96 -17.23 -10.21 -10.82
C LEU A 96 -17.48 -10.29 -9.31
N TRP A 97 -16.84 -11.24 -8.63
CA TRP A 97 -16.92 -11.35 -7.18
C TRP A 97 -16.29 -10.14 -6.45
N ALA A 98 -15.14 -9.68 -6.93
CA ALA A 98 -14.50 -8.46 -6.41
C ALA A 98 -15.36 -7.22 -6.68
N GLY A 99 -15.94 -7.11 -7.87
CA GLY A 99 -16.91 -6.08 -8.24
C GLY A 99 -18.10 -6.09 -7.28
N TRP A 100 -18.75 -7.23 -7.09
CA TRP A 100 -19.86 -7.39 -6.12
C TRP A 100 -19.46 -6.98 -4.70
N SER A 101 -18.23 -7.31 -4.28
CA SER A 101 -17.72 -6.95 -2.95
C SER A 101 -17.43 -5.46 -2.81
N ALA A 102 -17.06 -4.78 -3.91
CA ALA A 102 -16.72 -3.37 -3.95
C ALA A 102 -17.91 -2.44 -4.28
N THR A 103 -19.07 -2.99 -4.61
CA THR A 103 -20.30 -2.22 -4.92
C THR A 103 -21.40 -2.51 -3.91
N GLY A 104 -22.54 -1.83 -3.99
CA GLY A 104 -23.69 -2.07 -3.10
C GLY A 104 -23.62 -1.35 -1.75
N ALA A 105 -22.67 -0.43 -1.60
CA ALA A 105 -22.66 0.59 -0.58
C ALA A 105 -22.13 1.91 -1.19
N PRO A 106 -22.65 3.07 -0.79
CA PRO A 106 -22.17 4.37 -1.28
C PRO A 106 -20.76 4.65 -0.75
N ASP A 107 -19.92 5.26 -1.58
CA ASP A 107 -18.60 5.81 -1.20
C ASP A 107 -17.68 4.83 -0.46
N LEU A 108 -17.59 3.59 -0.95
CA LEU A 108 -16.62 2.62 -0.46
C LEU A 108 -15.19 3.05 -0.80
N SER A 109 -14.23 2.66 0.05
CA SER A 109 -12.82 2.85 -0.28
C SER A 109 -12.41 1.82 -1.33
N GLU A 110 -12.48 2.20 -2.62
CA GLU A 110 -12.08 1.35 -3.74
C GLU A 110 -10.66 0.78 -3.54
N ALA A 111 -9.72 1.60 -3.06
CA ALA A 111 -8.35 1.17 -2.82
C ALA A 111 -8.23 0.09 -1.73
N ALA A 112 -9.00 0.19 -0.65
CA ALA A 112 -8.96 -0.79 0.44
C ALA A 112 -9.53 -2.15 0.02
N VAL A 113 -10.56 -2.15 -0.83
CA VAL A 113 -11.25 -3.37 -1.29
C VAL A 113 -10.55 -3.98 -2.51
N LEU A 114 -10.27 -3.18 -3.53
CA LEU A 114 -9.75 -3.64 -4.82
C LEU A 114 -8.23 -3.68 -4.90
N GLY A 115 -7.51 -2.95 -4.03
CA GLY A 115 -6.04 -2.95 -4.01
C GLY A 115 -5.44 -4.34 -3.78
N PRO A 116 -5.81 -5.05 -2.69
CA PRO A 116 -5.35 -6.41 -2.45
C PRO A 116 -5.78 -7.42 -3.54
N PHE A 117 -6.98 -7.24 -4.10
CA PHE A 117 -7.47 -8.01 -5.24
C PHE A 117 -6.56 -7.83 -6.46
N ALA A 118 -6.26 -6.59 -6.86
CA ALA A 118 -5.41 -6.29 -8.01
C ALA A 118 -3.98 -6.87 -7.84
N VAL A 119 -3.39 -6.71 -6.65
CA VAL A 119 -2.05 -7.26 -6.35
C VAL A 119 -2.06 -8.78 -6.38
N SER A 120 -3.04 -9.43 -5.77
CA SER A 120 -3.13 -10.89 -5.74
C SER A 120 -3.37 -11.50 -7.13
N LEU A 121 -4.21 -10.87 -7.96
CA LEU A 121 -4.39 -11.26 -9.37
C LEU A 121 -3.11 -11.09 -10.17
N ALA A 122 -2.38 -9.98 -10.00
CA ALA A 122 -1.11 -9.78 -10.68
C ALA A 122 -0.07 -10.85 -10.30
N ILE A 123 0.01 -11.22 -9.02
CA ILE A 123 0.87 -12.32 -8.54
C ILE A 123 0.42 -13.65 -9.15
N GLY A 124 -0.88 -13.95 -9.11
CA GLY A 124 -1.44 -15.17 -9.70
C GLY A 124 -1.12 -15.28 -11.20
N LEU A 125 -1.22 -14.17 -11.92
CA LEU A 125 -0.92 -14.09 -13.35
C LEU A 125 0.55 -14.33 -13.63
N PHE A 126 1.41 -13.64 -12.86
CA PHE A 126 2.86 -13.76 -12.97
C PHE A 126 3.32 -15.20 -12.74
N VAL A 127 2.74 -15.90 -11.76
CA VAL A 127 3.05 -17.31 -11.46
C VAL A 127 2.47 -18.25 -12.52
N ALA A 128 1.28 -17.98 -13.05
CA ALA A 128 0.65 -18.81 -14.08
C ALA A 128 1.35 -18.70 -15.45
N LEU A 129 1.92 -17.54 -15.78
CA LEU A 129 2.45 -17.23 -17.10
C LEU A 129 3.55 -18.21 -17.58
N PRO A 130 4.55 -18.61 -16.78
CA PRO A 130 5.51 -19.64 -17.17
C PRO A 130 4.85 -20.99 -17.53
N TYR A 131 3.79 -21.40 -16.83
CA TYR A 131 3.07 -22.64 -17.17
C TYR A 131 2.33 -22.52 -18.50
N LEU A 132 1.73 -21.36 -18.77
CA LEU A 132 1.10 -21.08 -20.06
C LEU A 132 2.13 -21.09 -21.19
N GLN A 133 3.32 -20.50 -20.98
CA GLN A 133 4.44 -20.52 -21.93
C GLN A 133 4.95 -21.95 -22.18
N CYS A 134 5.13 -22.77 -21.15
CA CYS A 134 5.52 -24.18 -21.31
C CYS A 134 4.46 -24.99 -22.08
N ARG A 135 3.15 -24.72 -21.88
CA ARG A 135 2.08 -25.37 -22.65
C ARG A 135 2.15 -25.01 -24.14
N LEU A 136 2.52 -23.78 -24.48
CA LEU A 136 2.72 -23.37 -25.87
C LEU A 136 3.91 -24.11 -26.49
N SER A 137 5.04 -24.17 -25.77
CA SER A 137 6.25 -24.83 -26.25
C SER A 137 6.11 -26.35 -26.40
N HIS A 138 5.45 -27.04 -25.45
CA HIS A 138 5.44 -28.51 -25.39
C HIS A 138 4.07 -29.14 -25.68
N GLY A 139 2.99 -28.35 -25.76
CA GLY A 139 1.62 -28.86 -25.91
C GLY A 139 1.03 -29.57 -24.70
N ARG A 140 1.76 -29.62 -23.58
CA ARG A 140 1.38 -30.31 -22.34
C ARG A 140 1.56 -29.39 -21.15
N TRP A 141 0.77 -29.62 -20.10
CA TRP A 141 0.85 -28.87 -18.84
C TRP A 141 2.02 -29.28 -17.95
N ARG A 142 2.73 -30.37 -18.30
CA ARG A 142 3.96 -30.78 -17.60
C ARG A 142 5.09 -29.84 -17.99
N ALA A 143 5.43 -28.94 -17.08
CA ALA A 143 6.50 -27.95 -17.23
C ALA A 143 7.72 -28.37 -16.40
N PRO A 144 8.90 -28.60 -17.01
CA PRO A 144 10.12 -28.84 -16.25
C PRO A 144 10.54 -27.57 -15.49
N TYR A 145 11.09 -27.73 -14.28
CA TYR A 145 11.42 -26.60 -13.41
C TYR A 145 12.38 -25.59 -14.07
N ARG A 146 13.35 -26.08 -14.85
CA ARG A 146 14.32 -25.22 -15.56
C ARG A 146 13.63 -24.19 -16.46
N GLU A 147 12.67 -24.64 -17.27
CA GLU A 147 11.91 -23.74 -18.13
C GLU A 147 11.03 -22.78 -17.33
N LEU A 148 10.38 -23.25 -16.26
CA LEU A 148 9.59 -22.38 -15.37
C LEU A 148 10.45 -21.27 -14.76
N PHE A 149 11.67 -21.61 -14.33
CA PHE A 149 12.63 -20.65 -13.78
C PHE A 149 13.10 -19.65 -14.85
N GLU A 150 13.51 -20.13 -16.02
CA GLU A 150 13.96 -19.30 -17.13
C GLU A 150 12.86 -18.33 -17.60
N HIS A 151 11.64 -18.83 -17.82
CA HIS A 151 10.49 -18.03 -18.20
C HIS A 151 10.09 -17.04 -17.11
N GLY A 152 10.03 -17.47 -15.85
CA GLY A 152 9.70 -16.60 -14.72
C GLY A 152 10.64 -15.41 -14.59
N TRP A 153 11.95 -15.65 -14.64
CA TRP A 153 12.96 -14.59 -14.58
C TRP A 153 12.99 -13.71 -15.83
N GLN A 154 12.79 -14.30 -17.02
CA GLN A 154 12.69 -13.52 -18.24
C GLN A 154 11.47 -12.59 -18.21
N ASN A 155 10.32 -13.07 -17.73
CA ASN A 155 9.13 -12.25 -17.57
C ASN A 155 9.35 -11.13 -16.54
N ALA A 156 9.96 -11.44 -15.38
CA ALA A 156 10.27 -10.43 -14.35
C ALA A 156 11.16 -9.31 -14.91
N LEU A 157 12.26 -9.67 -15.56
CA LEU A 157 13.21 -8.71 -16.11
C LEU A 157 12.61 -7.92 -17.28
N THR A 158 11.79 -8.57 -18.11
CA THR A 158 11.05 -7.89 -19.18
C THR A 158 10.12 -6.83 -18.59
N LEU A 159 9.35 -7.17 -17.56
CA LEU A 159 8.45 -6.23 -16.89
C LEU A 159 9.20 -5.07 -16.22
N ILE A 160 10.32 -5.34 -15.55
CA ILE A 160 11.16 -4.29 -14.95
C ILE A 160 11.71 -3.36 -16.03
N LEU A 161 12.22 -3.91 -17.14
CA LEU A 161 12.75 -3.11 -18.24
C LEU A 161 11.65 -2.30 -18.93
N THR A 162 10.46 -2.88 -19.13
CA THR A 162 9.28 -2.16 -19.63
C THR A 162 8.89 -1.02 -18.69
N ALA A 163 8.86 -1.26 -17.37
CA ALA A 163 8.53 -0.22 -16.40
C ALA A 163 9.56 0.92 -16.42
N ALA A 164 10.85 0.60 -16.48
CA ALA A 164 11.93 1.58 -16.61
C ALA A 164 11.79 2.38 -17.92
N PHE A 165 11.53 1.70 -19.05
CA PHE A 165 11.30 2.34 -20.34
C PHE A 165 10.11 3.31 -20.30
N VAL A 166 8.97 2.87 -19.76
CA VAL A 166 7.77 3.72 -19.58
C VAL A 166 8.08 4.92 -18.68
N GLY A 167 8.79 4.71 -17.58
CA GLY A 167 9.22 5.78 -16.67
C GLY A 167 10.12 6.81 -17.34
N ILE A 168 11.10 6.37 -18.14
CA ILE A 168 11.97 7.26 -18.93
C ILE A 168 11.16 8.04 -19.97
N CYS A 169 10.25 7.37 -20.69
CA CYS A 169 9.38 8.06 -21.66
C CYS A 169 8.54 9.15 -21.00
N TRP A 170 7.93 8.87 -19.84
CA TRP A 170 7.17 9.87 -19.08
C TRP A 170 8.05 11.00 -18.55
N ALA A 171 9.27 10.72 -18.10
CA ALA A 171 10.22 11.75 -17.70
C ALA A 171 10.59 12.69 -18.86
N VAL A 172 10.80 12.15 -20.07
CA VAL A 172 11.07 12.94 -21.28
C VAL A 172 9.85 13.78 -21.68
N LEU A 173 8.64 13.22 -21.63
CA LEU A 173 7.41 13.97 -21.88
C LEU A 173 7.19 15.09 -20.84
N GLY A 174 7.47 14.81 -19.57
CA GLY A 174 7.42 15.81 -18.50
C GLY A 174 8.42 16.94 -18.71
N LEU A 175 9.66 16.61 -19.09
CA LEU A 175 10.69 17.61 -19.42
C LEU A 175 10.25 18.48 -20.62
N CYS A 176 9.68 17.85 -21.65
CA CYS A 176 9.12 18.55 -22.80
C CYS A 176 8.01 19.53 -22.38
N ALA A 177 7.04 19.07 -21.58
CA ALA A 177 5.96 19.92 -21.07
C ALA A 177 6.50 21.13 -20.28
N VAL A 178 7.45 20.92 -19.38
CA VAL A 178 8.04 22.01 -18.57
C VAL A 178 8.83 22.99 -19.44
N LEU A 179 9.65 22.51 -20.38
CA LEU A 179 10.46 23.37 -21.25
C LEU A 179 9.59 24.31 -22.10
N PHE A 180 8.51 23.79 -22.68
CA PHE A 180 7.60 24.61 -23.48
C PHE A 180 6.76 25.55 -22.63
N LYS A 181 6.37 25.14 -21.42
CA LYS A 181 5.67 26.00 -20.47
C LYS A 181 6.51 27.22 -20.07
N LEU A 182 7.84 27.09 -19.96
CA LEU A 182 8.74 28.22 -19.68
C LEU A 182 8.75 29.29 -20.78
N ILE A 183 8.48 28.91 -22.03
CA ILE A 183 8.43 29.83 -23.19
C ILE A 183 6.97 30.32 -23.41
N GLY A 184 6.05 30.01 -22.49
CA GLY A 184 4.65 30.40 -22.55
C GLY A 184 3.74 29.50 -23.38
N ILE A 185 4.19 28.31 -23.79
CA ILE A 185 3.39 27.35 -24.56
C ILE A 185 2.85 26.26 -23.62
N GLU A 186 1.58 26.36 -23.22
CA GLU A 186 0.94 25.39 -22.30
C GLU A 186 0.40 24.14 -22.99
N PHE A 187 0.24 24.16 -24.33
CA PHE A 187 -0.35 23.08 -25.13
C PHE A 187 0.20 21.68 -24.80
N PHE A 188 1.52 21.52 -24.66
CA PHE A 188 2.12 20.21 -24.37
C PHE A 188 1.83 19.73 -22.95
N ALA A 189 1.84 20.64 -21.97
CA ALA A 189 1.49 20.32 -20.59
C ALA A 189 0.03 19.85 -20.51
N ASP A 190 -0.87 20.53 -21.20
CA ASP A 190 -2.29 20.17 -21.25
C ASP A 190 -2.52 18.85 -21.99
N LEU A 191 -1.90 18.68 -23.17
CA LEU A 191 -2.02 17.46 -23.96
C LEU A 191 -1.50 16.24 -23.18
N PHE A 192 -0.33 16.34 -22.56
CA PHE A 192 0.27 15.20 -21.85
C PHE A 192 -0.44 14.89 -20.52
N SER A 193 -1.11 15.89 -19.93
CA SER A 193 -1.96 15.70 -18.74
C SER A 193 -3.37 15.21 -19.10
N THR A 194 -3.75 15.24 -20.38
CA THR A 194 -5.07 14.79 -20.82
C THR A 194 -5.21 13.28 -20.62
N ARG A 195 -6.30 12.87 -19.96
CA ARG A 195 -6.54 11.46 -19.59
C ARG A 195 -6.48 10.50 -20.78
N SER A 196 -7.03 10.89 -21.94
CA SER A 196 -6.97 10.08 -23.17
C SER A 196 -5.54 9.81 -23.61
N PHE A 197 -4.73 10.87 -23.66
CA PHE A 197 -3.33 10.79 -24.01
C PHE A 197 -2.56 9.91 -23.03
N VAL A 198 -2.75 10.09 -21.72
CA VAL A 198 -2.06 9.28 -20.69
C VAL A 198 -2.27 7.78 -20.90
N HIS A 199 -3.50 7.33 -21.12
CA HIS A 199 -3.81 5.91 -21.26
C HIS A 199 -3.31 5.33 -22.59
N LEU A 200 -3.51 6.03 -23.71
CA LEU A 200 -3.03 5.59 -25.03
C LEU A 200 -1.51 5.61 -25.12
N ALA A 201 -0.87 6.67 -24.63
CA ALA A 201 0.58 6.81 -24.61
C ALA A 201 1.20 5.74 -23.71
N THR A 202 0.67 5.52 -22.50
CA THR A 202 1.17 4.47 -21.60
C THR A 202 1.00 3.08 -22.22
N GLY A 203 -0.17 2.77 -22.80
CA GLY A 203 -0.39 1.48 -23.49
C GLY A 203 0.60 1.27 -24.64
N THR A 204 0.85 2.30 -25.44
CA THR A 204 1.83 2.25 -26.54
C THR A 204 3.26 2.06 -26.01
N MET A 205 3.67 2.81 -24.98
CA MET A 205 4.98 2.67 -24.35
C MET A 205 5.17 1.28 -23.72
N VAL A 206 4.15 0.72 -23.09
CA VAL A 206 4.18 -0.65 -22.55
C VAL A 206 4.37 -1.66 -23.68
N GLY A 207 3.61 -1.54 -24.78
CA GLY A 207 3.74 -2.41 -25.95
C GLY A 207 5.14 -2.38 -26.56
N LEU A 208 5.68 -1.18 -26.77
CA LEU A 208 7.04 -0.98 -27.26
C LEU A 208 8.08 -1.50 -26.26
N GLY A 209 7.92 -1.23 -24.97
CA GLY A 209 8.81 -1.71 -23.92
C GLY A 209 8.85 -3.24 -23.85
N VAL A 210 7.69 -3.91 -23.91
CA VAL A 210 7.62 -5.38 -23.99
C VAL A 210 8.27 -5.89 -25.28
N LEU A 211 8.01 -5.25 -26.43
CA LEU A 211 8.63 -5.63 -27.69
C LEU A 211 10.16 -5.53 -27.61
N VAL A 212 10.71 -4.45 -27.06
CA VAL A 212 12.14 -4.25 -26.84
C VAL A 212 12.69 -5.32 -25.89
N GLY A 213 12.05 -5.55 -24.74
CA GLY A 213 12.49 -6.55 -23.77
C GLY A 213 12.45 -7.98 -24.32
N ARG A 214 11.52 -8.30 -25.23
CA ARG A 214 11.42 -9.63 -25.84
C ARG A 214 12.33 -9.83 -27.05
N THR A 215 12.66 -8.76 -27.80
CA THR A 215 13.54 -8.83 -28.97
C THR A 215 15.01 -8.73 -28.59
N GLN A 216 15.36 -7.88 -27.62
CA GLN A 216 16.73 -7.68 -27.18
C GLN A 216 17.11 -8.65 -26.06
N ARG A 217 17.37 -9.91 -26.42
CA ARG A 217 17.76 -10.95 -25.44
C ARG A 217 19.06 -10.63 -24.70
N ARG A 218 20.03 -9.97 -25.36
CA ARG A 218 21.36 -9.71 -24.80
C ARG A 218 21.33 -8.75 -23.58
N PRO A 219 20.70 -7.56 -23.64
CA PRO A 219 20.51 -6.72 -22.45
C PRO A 219 19.81 -7.42 -21.29
N VAL A 220 18.74 -8.18 -21.56
CA VAL A 220 18.00 -8.92 -20.52
C VAL A 220 18.88 -9.99 -19.87
N GLN A 221 19.67 -10.71 -20.67
CA GLN A 221 20.61 -11.70 -20.16
C GLN A 221 21.73 -11.06 -19.31
N ILE A 222 22.28 -9.93 -19.75
CA ILE A 222 23.29 -9.18 -18.99
C ILE A 222 22.70 -8.68 -17.66
N ALA A 223 21.51 -8.07 -17.69
CA ALA A 223 20.81 -7.62 -16.49
C ALA A 223 20.57 -8.77 -15.51
N ARG A 224 20.15 -9.94 -16.02
CA ARG A 224 20.01 -11.16 -15.23
C ARG A 224 21.33 -11.58 -14.57
N GLN A 225 22.42 -11.60 -15.33
CA GLN A 225 23.74 -11.99 -14.83
C GLN A 225 24.22 -11.05 -13.73
N ILE A 226 24.08 -9.73 -13.91
CA ILE A 226 24.44 -8.73 -12.90
C ILE A 226 23.59 -8.92 -11.65
N LEU A 227 22.27 -9.06 -11.80
CA LEU A 227 21.35 -9.23 -10.68
C LEU A 227 21.66 -10.50 -9.88
N PHE A 228 21.91 -11.62 -10.56
CA PHE A 228 22.26 -12.88 -9.92
C PHE A 228 23.64 -12.84 -9.29
N ALA A 229 24.60 -12.11 -9.86
CA ALA A 229 25.90 -11.88 -9.25
C ALA A 229 25.77 -11.10 -7.94
N ILE A 230 24.93 -10.06 -7.90
CA ILE A 230 24.61 -9.29 -6.69
C ILE A 230 23.98 -10.22 -5.64
N PHE A 231 22.93 -10.96 -5.99
CA PHE A 231 22.27 -11.89 -5.06
C PHE A 231 23.22 -12.99 -4.58
N LYS A 232 24.09 -13.49 -5.45
CA LYS A 232 25.14 -14.44 -5.09
C LYS A 232 26.17 -13.83 -4.12
N GLY A 233 26.50 -12.56 -4.26
CA GLY A 233 27.38 -11.87 -3.31
C GLY A 233 26.72 -11.62 -1.95
N LEU A 234 25.44 -11.24 -1.94
CA LEU A 234 24.71 -10.88 -0.72
C LEU A 234 24.14 -12.07 0.06
N LEU A 235 23.91 -13.23 -0.58
CA LEU A 235 23.32 -14.40 0.08
C LEU A 235 24.08 -14.83 1.34
N PRO A 236 25.42 -14.97 1.34
CA PRO A 236 26.17 -15.26 2.56
C PRO A 236 25.96 -14.27 3.70
N LEU A 237 25.88 -12.98 3.36
CA LEU A 237 25.67 -11.92 4.35
C LEU A 237 24.28 -12.05 4.98
N VAL A 238 23.23 -12.23 4.16
CA VAL A 238 21.86 -12.43 4.67
C VAL A 238 21.74 -13.73 5.46
N ALA A 239 22.42 -14.80 5.02
CA ALA A 239 22.48 -16.07 5.74
C ALA A 239 23.14 -15.90 7.12
N LEU A 240 24.24 -15.14 7.20
CA LEU A 240 24.90 -14.82 8.46
C LEU A 240 23.99 -14.00 9.38
N ILE A 241 23.30 -12.99 8.85
CA ILE A 241 22.33 -12.18 9.63
C ILE A 241 21.22 -13.08 10.20
N ALA A 242 20.66 -13.99 9.39
CA ALA A 242 19.64 -14.93 9.84
C ALA A 242 20.15 -15.83 10.98
N LEU A 243 21.36 -16.36 10.85
CA LEU A 243 21.99 -17.18 11.89
C LEU A 243 22.26 -16.39 13.18
N LEU A 244 22.86 -15.20 13.06
CA LEU A 244 23.16 -14.33 14.20
C LEU A 244 21.89 -13.93 14.95
N PHE A 245 20.82 -13.61 14.22
CA PHE A 245 19.54 -13.28 14.82
C PHE A 245 19.02 -14.46 15.66
N VAL A 246 18.94 -15.67 15.10
CA VAL A 246 18.48 -16.85 15.85
C VAL A 246 19.41 -17.18 17.01
N ALA A 247 20.73 -17.05 16.83
CA ALA A 247 21.71 -17.25 17.89
C ALA A 247 21.59 -16.22 19.02
N SER A 248 21.11 -15.00 18.73
CA SER A 248 20.90 -13.96 19.74
C SER A 248 19.63 -14.15 20.58
N LEU A 249 18.60 -14.84 20.04
CA LEU A 249 17.29 -14.98 20.70
C LEU A 249 17.34 -15.61 22.11
N PRO A 250 18.17 -16.64 22.40
CA PRO A 250 18.31 -17.18 23.74
C PRO A 250 18.84 -16.18 24.77
N PHE A 251 19.58 -15.16 24.34
CA PHE A 251 20.20 -14.16 25.21
C PHE A 251 19.34 -12.90 25.37
N THR A 252 18.69 -12.44 24.29
CA THR A 252 17.88 -11.21 24.28
C THR A 252 16.42 -11.47 24.63
N GLY A 253 15.95 -12.71 24.52
CA GLY A 253 14.55 -13.08 24.67
C GLY A 253 13.67 -12.61 23.51
N LEU A 254 12.37 -12.88 23.60
CA LEU A 254 11.39 -12.54 22.55
C LEU A 254 10.72 -11.18 22.78
N GLU A 255 10.89 -10.55 23.95
CA GLU A 255 10.16 -9.34 24.34
C GLU A 255 10.45 -8.14 23.41
N ALA A 256 11.70 -7.96 23.01
CA ALA A 256 12.10 -6.90 22.09
C ALA A 256 11.37 -7.01 20.74
N LEU A 257 11.20 -8.24 20.24
CA LEU A 257 10.49 -8.52 18.98
C LEU A 257 9.00 -8.15 19.08
N TRP A 258 8.40 -8.35 20.26
CA TRP A 258 6.99 -8.02 20.50
C TRP A 258 6.71 -6.52 20.53
N LYS A 259 7.67 -5.73 21.04
CA LYS A 259 7.55 -4.26 21.14
C LYS A 259 7.52 -3.56 19.77
N THR A 260 8.18 -4.11 18.75
CA THR A 260 8.34 -3.45 17.43
C THR A 260 7.03 -3.29 16.65
N ARG A 261 5.93 -3.95 17.06
CA ARG A 261 4.63 -3.93 16.35
C ARG A 261 4.70 -4.29 14.84
N SER A 262 5.78 -4.84 14.34
CA SER A 262 5.94 -5.23 12.93
C SER A 262 6.70 -6.55 12.77
N ALA A 263 6.86 -7.33 13.84
CA ALA A 263 7.61 -8.59 13.87
C ALA A 263 7.27 -9.54 12.71
N THR A 264 5.97 -9.81 12.47
CA THR A 264 5.54 -10.67 11.36
C THR A 264 6.06 -10.18 10.02
N LEU A 265 5.95 -8.88 9.73
CA LEU A 265 6.39 -8.30 8.46
C LEU A 265 7.90 -8.50 8.29
N ILE A 266 8.70 -8.10 9.28
CA ILE A 266 10.16 -8.15 9.21
C ILE A 266 10.65 -9.60 9.04
N LEU A 267 10.11 -10.53 9.82
CA LEU A 267 10.48 -11.95 9.75
C LEU A 267 10.09 -12.59 8.41
N MET A 268 8.90 -12.29 7.91
CA MET A 268 8.44 -12.80 6.61
C MET A 268 9.23 -12.19 5.45
N CYS A 269 9.60 -10.91 5.54
CA CYS A 269 10.51 -10.26 4.59
C CYS A 269 11.87 -10.96 4.58
N LEU A 270 12.46 -11.28 5.74
CA LEU A 270 13.72 -12.02 5.82
C LEU A 270 13.62 -13.38 5.13
N ILE A 271 12.54 -14.15 5.38
CA ILE A 271 12.29 -15.42 4.69
C ILE A 271 12.21 -15.20 3.18
N ALA A 272 11.42 -14.22 2.72
CA ALA A 272 11.27 -13.91 1.31
C ALA A 272 12.62 -13.54 0.65
N THR A 273 13.46 -12.74 1.31
CA THR A 273 14.80 -12.37 0.83
C THR A 273 15.70 -13.60 0.71
N VAL A 274 15.76 -14.45 1.74
CA VAL A 274 16.57 -15.68 1.69
C VAL A 274 16.09 -16.60 0.58
N VAL A 275 14.78 -16.81 0.46
CA VAL A 275 14.17 -17.63 -0.60
C VAL A 275 14.51 -17.07 -1.99
N LEU A 276 14.35 -15.76 -2.19
CA LEU A 276 14.68 -15.10 -3.46
C LEU A 276 16.16 -15.29 -3.82
N PHE A 277 17.06 -15.02 -2.89
CA PHE A 277 18.51 -15.09 -3.13
C PHE A 277 18.96 -16.54 -3.37
N VAL A 278 18.43 -17.49 -2.61
CA VAL A 278 18.72 -18.92 -2.81
C VAL A 278 18.23 -19.38 -4.18
N ASN A 279 17.05 -18.97 -4.63
CA ASN A 279 16.59 -19.28 -5.99
C ASN A 279 17.50 -18.68 -7.07
N ALA A 280 17.95 -17.45 -6.89
CA ALA A 280 18.84 -16.79 -7.85
C ALA A 280 20.24 -17.43 -7.93
N VAL A 281 20.71 -18.00 -6.81
CA VAL A 281 22.00 -18.70 -6.75
C VAL A 281 21.87 -20.14 -7.23
N TYR A 282 20.77 -20.82 -6.90
CA TYR A 282 20.48 -22.19 -7.33
C TYR A 282 20.19 -22.27 -8.84
N GLN A 283 19.52 -21.26 -9.39
CA GLN A 283 19.14 -21.14 -10.80
C GLN A 283 18.31 -22.34 -11.28
N ASP A 284 18.74 -23.00 -12.35
CA ASP A 284 18.11 -24.20 -12.88
C ASP A 284 18.56 -25.48 -12.14
N GLY A 285 19.61 -25.41 -11.32
CA GLY A 285 20.22 -26.53 -10.60
C GLY A 285 21.20 -27.36 -11.43
N ASP A 286 21.54 -26.91 -12.64
CA ASP A 286 22.52 -27.54 -13.51
C ASP A 286 23.84 -26.75 -13.42
N GLY A 287 24.84 -27.28 -12.72
CA GLY A 287 26.15 -26.62 -12.61
C GLY A 287 26.95 -27.02 -11.37
N GLU A 288 28.19 -26.56 -11.32
CA GLU A 288 29.04 -26.74 -10.15
C GLU A 288 28.51 -25.93 -8.95
N PRO A 289 28.69 -26.42 -7.72
CA PRO A 289 28.27 -25.70 -6.52
C PRO A 289 28.90 -24.29 -6.50
N PRO A 290 28.09 -23.23 -6.36
CA PRO A 290 28.54 -21.86 -6.61
C PRO A 290 29.52 -21.30 -5.55
N TYR A 291 29.72 -22.04 -4.45
CA TYR A 291 30.48 -21.61 -3.28
C TYR A 291 31.38 -22.72 -2.71
N PRO A 292 32.48 -22.36 -2.01
CA PRO A 292 33.27 -23.30 -1.24
C PRO A 292 32.44 -23.97 -0.14
N ARG A 293 32.90 -25.15 0.33
CA ARG A 293 32.14 -26.02 1.25
C ARG A 293 31.70 -25.30 2.53
N TRP A 294 32.55 -24.48 3.14
CA TRP A 294 32.24 -23.77 4.38
C TRP A 294 31.09 -22.77 4.22
N LEU A 295 31.09 -22.01 3.11
CA LEU A 295 30.08 -21.00 2.81
C LEU A 295 28.73 -21.65 2.48
N ARG A 296 28.75 -22.81 1.81
CA ARG A 296 27.55 -23.64 1.66
C ARG A 296 27.00 -24.10 3.00
N GLY A 297 27.87 -24.49 3.94
CA GLY A 297 27.48 -24.82 5.31
C GLY A 297 26.76 -23.68 6.02
N VAL A 298 27.22 -22.43 5.85
CA VAL A 298 26.54 -21.23 6.38
C VAL A 298 25.15 -21.05 5.77
N VAL A 299 25.03 -21.18 4.45
CA VAL A 299 23.73 -21.07 3.76
C VAL A 299 22.79 -22.19 4.19
N ASP A 300 23.26 -23.45 4.22
CA ASP A 300 22.48 -24.60 4.67
C ASP A 300 21.99 -24.40 6.12
N ALA A 301 22.88 -23.95 7.02
CA ALA A 301 22.52 -23.65 8.40
C ALA A 301 21.46 -22.54 8.49
N ALA A 302 21.60 -21.47 7.69
CA ALA A 302 20.58 -20.42 7.62
C ALA A 302 19.24 -20.94 7.11
N LEU A 303 19.23 -21.83 6.11
CA LEU A 303 18.00 -22.48 5.64
C LEU A 303 17.29 -23.28 6.73
N LEU A 304 18.05 -23.95 7.61
CA LEU A 304 17.49 -24.67 8.76
C LEU A 304 16.87 -23.75 9.82
N THR A 305 17.23 -22.47 9.83
CA THR A 305 16.61 -21.47 10.72
C THR A 305 15.30 -20.89 10.19
N LEU A 306 15.01 -21.00 8.88
CA LEU A 306 13.78 -20.45 8.28
C LEU A 306 12.48 -20.91 8.95
N PRO A 307 12.31 -22.19 9.34
CA PRO A 307 11.12 -22.63 10.08
C PRO A 307 10.93 -21.93 11.42
N VAL A 308 12.01 -21.54 12.10
CA VAL A 308 11.95 -20.78 13.36
C VAL A 308 11.38 -19.40 13.10
N PHE A 309 11.87 -18.71 12.07
CA PHE A 309 11.34 -17.41 11.65
C PHE A 309 9.86 -17.49 11.25
N ALA A 310 9.49 -18.53 10.50
CA ALA A 310 8.10 -18.76 10.10
C ALA A 310 7.19 -18.95 11.31
N ALA A 311 7.62 -19.79 12.26
CA ALA A 311 6.88 -20.05 13.50
C ALA A 311 6.72 -18.77 14.34
N LEU A 312 7.79 -18.00 14.53
CA LEU A 312 7.73 -16.72 15.26
C LEU A 312 6.81 -15.70 14.57
N GLY A 313 6.90 -15.57 13.26
CA GLY A 313 6.06 -14.64 12.48
C GLY A 313 4.57 -15.03 12.49
N LEU A 314 4.27 -16.32 12.36
CA LEU A 314 2.90 -16.85 12.47
C LEU A 314 2.34 -16.72 13.88
N TYR A 315 3.14 -17.02 14.90
CA TYR A 315 2.75 -16.82 16.29
C TYR A 315 2.44 -15.35 16.56
N ALA A 316 3.29 -14.43 16.07
CA ALA A 316 3.07 -13.00 16.18
C ALA A 316 1.77 -12.52 15.54
N LEU A 317 1.47 -13.05 14.36
CA LEU A 317 0.23 -12.76 13.66
C LEU A 317 -0.98 -13.34 14.40
N SER A 318 -0.85 -14.56 14.94
CA SER A 318 -1.91 -15.23 15.70
C SER A 318 -2.29 -14.45 16.96
N LEU A 319 -1.31 -13.87 17.67
CA LEU A 319 -1.56 -13.01 18.83
C LEU A 319 -2.37 -11.78 18.44
N ARG A 320 -2.03 -11.14 17.31
CA ARG A 320 -2.78 -9.98 16.80
C ARG A 320 -4.20 -10.33 16.40
N ILE A 321 -4.38 -11.47 15.73
CA ILE A 321 -5.71 -11.96 15.36
C ILE A 321 -6.52 -12.30 16.62
N GLY A 322 -5.89 -12.90 17.64
CA GLY A 322 -6.53 -13.20 18.92
C GLY A 322 -6.95 -11.94 19.70
N GLN A 323 -6.11 -10.91 19.69
CA GLN A 323 -6.35 -9.64 20.39
C GLN A 323 -7.33 -8.72 19.67
N TYR A 324 -7.16 -8.52 18.36
CA TYR A 324 -7.87 -7.51 17.57
C TYR A 324 -8.80 -8.08 16.50
N GLY A 325 -8.88 -9.41 16.38
CA GLY A 325 -9.75 -10.09 15.43
C GLY A 325 -9.20 -10.10 14.01
N TRP A 326 -9.94 -10.76 13.12
CA TRP A 326 -9.64 -10.73 11.70
C TRP A 326 -9.97 -9.36 11.10
N THR A 327 -9.10 -8.89 10.22
CA THR A 327 -9.29 -7.75 9.31
C THR A 327 -8.77 -8.14 7.93
N GLY A 328 -9.13 -7.38 6.89
CA GLY A 328 -8.63 -7.62 5.52
C GLY A 328 -7.10 -7.67 5.46
N GLU A 329 -6.41 -6.70 6.08
CA GLU A 329 -4.95 -6.66 6.15
C GLU A 329 -4.34 -7.92 6.79
N ARG A 330 -4.91 -8.36 7.92
CA ARG A 330 -4.42 -9.55 8.64
C ARG A 330 -4.68 -10.83 7.87
N PHE A 331 -5.76 -10.89 7.10
CA PHE A 331 -6.05 -12.00 6.21
C PHE A 331 -4.98 -12.14 5.12
N TRP A 332 -4.66 -11.05 4.41
CA TRP A 332 -3.64 -11.08 3.36
C TRP A 332 -2.24 -11.34 3.95
N ALA A 333 -1.93 -10.78 5.12
CA ALA A 333 -0.71 -11.09 5.85
C ALA A 333 -0.63 -12.58 6.24
N ALA A 334 -1.74 -13.20 6.65
CA ALA A 334 -1.80 -14.62 6.97
C ALA A 334 -1.58 -15.48 5.73
N LEU A 335 -2.21 -15.13 4.60
CA LEU A 335 -2.04 -15.84 3.33
C LEU A 335 -0.60 -15.80 2.85
N ALA A 336 0.03 -14.62 2.87
CA ALA A 336 1.44 -14.45 2.53
C ALA A 336 2.36 -15.22 3.51
N SER A 337 2.06 -15.17 4.80
CA SER A 337 2.84 -15.88 5.83
C SER A 337 2.76 -17.40 5.65
N VAL A 338 1.60 -17.95 5.28
CA VAL A 338 1.45 -19.38 4.98
C VAL A 338 2.29 -19.76 3.76
N ALA A 339 2.22 -18.99 2.67
CA ALA A 339 3.01 -19.27 1.47
C ALA A 339 4.53 -19.24 1.75
N LEU A 340 5.01 -18.25 2.50
CA LEU A 340 6.42 -18.13 2.90
C LEU A 340 6.83 -19.23 3.89
N SER A 341 5.93 -19.66 4.77
CA SER A 341 6.18 -20.78 5.69
C SER A 341 6.35 -22.11 4.94
N LEU A 342 5.60 -22.31 3.85
CA LEU A 342 5.78 -23.49 2.99
C LEU A 342 7.16 -23.48 2.31
N TYR A 343 7.64 -22.32 1.86
CA TYR A 343 9.02 -22.17 1.37
C TYR A 343 10.05 -22.45 2.47
N ALA A 344 9.87 -21.86 3.67
CA ALA A 344 10.77 -22.04 4.80
C ALA A 344 10.92 -23.52 5.18
N LEU A 345 9.80 -24.25 5.31
CA LEU A 345 9.79 -25.68 5.61
C LEU A 345 10.38 -26.52 4.47
N GLY A 346 10.00 -26.22 3.23
CA GLY A 346 10.48 -26.96 2.06
C GLY A 346 11.99 -26.79 1.85
N TYR A 347 12.53 -25.59 2.09
CA TYR A 347 13.96 -25.31 1.90
C TYR A 347 14.80 -25.88 3.04
N ALA A 348 14.30 -25.82 4.28
CA ALA A 348 14.93 -26.51 5.40
C ALA A 348 14.97 -28.03 5.16
N ALA A 349 13.87 -28.63 4.68
CA ALA A 349 13.83 -30.05 4.34
C ALA A 349 14.79 -30.41 3.20
N ALA A 350 14.93 -29.54 2.21
CA ALA A 350 15.89 -29.71 1.12
C ALA A 350 17.35 -29.61 1.59
N ALA A 351 17.65 -28.71 2.54
CA ALA A 351 18.97 -28.58 3.15
C ALA A 351 19.36 -29.81 3.99
N LEU A 352 18.39 -30.45 4.66
CA LEU A 352 18.60 -31.70 5.42
C LEU A 352 18.86 -32.92 4.52
N ARG A 353 18.19 -32.99 3.36
CA ARG A 353 18.27 -34.13 2.44
C ARG A 353 19.51 -34.03 1.55
N ARG A 354 20.66 -34.44 2.08
CA ARG A 354 21.96 -34.48 1.37
C ARG A 354 22.10 -35.61 0.32
N GLY A 355 21.06 -36.39 0.06
CA GLY A 355 21.11 -37.57 -0.80
C GLY A 355 20.73 -37.27 -2.26
N GLY A 356 21.71 -37.24 -3.16
CA GLY A 356 21.46 -37.14 -4.61
C GLY A 356 22.56 -36.53 -5.48
N GLY A 357 23.72 -36.17 -4.91
CA GLY A 357 24.87 -35.61 -5.67
C GLY A 357 24.74 -34.13 -6.04
N GLN A 358 23.55 -33.52 -5.96
CA GLN A 358 23.29 -32.11 -6.25
C GLN A 358 22.93 -31.34 -4.96
N TRP A 359 23.64 -30.23 -4.70
CA TRP A 359 23.36 -29.34 -3.57
C TRP A 359 21.95 -28.74 -3.72
N LEU A 360 21.10 -28.89 -2.71
CA LEU A 360 19.71 -28.37 -2.67
C LEU A 360 18.77 -28.87 -3.80
N GLY A 361 18.99 -30.06 -4.36
CA GLY A 361 18.16 -30.61 -5.46
C GLY A 361 16.65 -30.71 -5.17
N GLY A 362 16.25 -30.73 -3.88
CA GLY A 362 14.85 -30.69 -3.46
C GLY A 362 14.11 -29.38 -3.78
N LEU A 363 14.82 -28.27 -3.98
CA LEU A 363 14.23 -26.95 -4.25
C LEU A 363 13.34 -26.95 -5.48
N ARG A 364 13.71 -27.69 -6.54
CA ARG A 364 12.92 -27.81 -7.77
C ARG A 364 11.48 -28.25 -7.47
N ARG A 365 11.33 -29.27 -6.61
CA ARG A 365 10.00 -29.82 -6.24
C ARG A 365 9.25 -28.86 -5.33
N VAL A 366 9.94 -28.25 -4.37
CA VAL A 366 9.33 -27.28 -3.45
C VAL A 366 8.78 -26.08 -4.21
N ASN A 367 9.57 -25.51 -5.12
CA ASN A 367 9.16 -24.34 -5.89
C ASN A 367 7.92 -24.60 -6.75
N VAL A 368 7.87 -25.74 -7.44
CA VAL A 368 6.70 -26.14 -8.24
C VAL A 368 5.49 -26.42 -7.34
N ALA A 369 5.67 -27.08 -6.19
CA ALA A 369 4.56 -27.34 -5.28
C ALA A 369 4.00 -26.04 -4.68
N VAL A 370 4.86 -25.15 -4.21
CA VAL A 370 4.45 -23.89 -3.58
C VAL A 370 3.86 -22.91 -4.61
N SER A 371 4.34 -22.86 -5.85
CA SER A 371 3.73 -22.04 -6.90
C SER A 371 2.30 -22.50 -7.23
N LEU A 372 2.05 -23.81 -7.31
CA LEU A 372 0.71 -24.38 -7.52
C LEU A 372 -0.22 -24.07 -6.33
N VAL A 373 0.28 -24.24 -5.10
CA VAL A 373 -0.48 -23.88 -3.89
C VAL A 373 -0.78 -22.38 -3.87
N LEU A 374 0.18 -21.52 -4.23
CA LEU A 374 -0.02 -20.08 -4.27
C LEU A 374 -1.10 -19.68 -5.29
N MET A 375 -1.12 -20.28 -6.49
CA MET A 375 -2.19 -20.05 -7.47
C MET A 375 -3.56 -20.48 -6.92
N ALA A 376 -3.63 -21.63 -6.25
CA ALA A 376 -4.87 -22.10 -5.63
C ALA A 376 -5.34 -21.17 -4.49
N LEU A 377 -4.40 -20.68 -3.67
CA LEU A 377 -4.68 -19.74 -2.59
C LEU A 377 -5.16 -18.38 -3.11
N VAL A 378 -4.55 -17.85 -4.17
CA VAL A 378 -4.99 -16.61 -4.83
C VAL A 378 -6.41 -16.76 -5.39
N ALA A 379 -6.69 -17.88 -6.08
CA ALA A 379 -8.03 -18.14 -6.61
C ALA A 379 -9.06 -18.29 -5.48
N ALA A 380 -8.73 -19.02 -4.41
CA ALA A 380 -9.61 -19.21 -3.26
C ALA A 380 -9.90 -17.90 -2.52
N ALA A 381 -8.87 -17.08 -2.26
CA ALA A 381 -8.94 -15.81 -1.54
C ALA A 381 -9.78 -14.74 -2.25
N ASN A 382 -9.82 -14.80 -3.59
CA ASN A 382 -10.62 -13.88 -4.41
C ASN A 382 -11.97 -14.48 -4.84
N SER A 383 -12.42 -15.53 -4.15
CA SER A 383 -13.68 -16.22 -4.44
C SER A 383 -14.57 -16.32 -3.19
N TRP A 384 -15.79 -16.85 -3.37
CA TRP A 384 -16.73 -17.12 -2.28
C TRP A 384 -16.21 -18.11 -1.21
N ILE A 385 -15.18 -18.90 -1.54
CA ILE A 385 -14.60 -19.92 -0.65
C ILE A 385 -13.92 -19.24 0.54
N LEU A 386 -12.94 -18.37 0.26
CA LEU A 386 -12.07 -17.75 1.25
C LEU A 386 -12.16 -16.21 1.19
N ASP A 387 -13.39 -15.71 1.36
CA ASP A 387 -13.71 -14.28 1.27
C ASP A 387 -13.14 -13.48 2.47
N PRO A 388 -12.19 -12.53 2.25
CA PRO A 388 -11.58 -11.73 3.32
C PRO A 388 -12.60 -10.84 4.03
N HIS A 389 -13.59 -10.32 3.31
CA HIS A 389 -14.61 -9.44 3.88
C HIS A 389 -15.56 -10.23 4.78
N ARG A 390 -15.92 -11.47 4.40
CA ARG A 390 -16.74 -12.35 5.25
C ARG A 390 -16.05 -12.66 6.58
N LEU A 391 -14.77 -13.04 6.53
CA LEU A 391 -13.99 -13.39 7.73
C LEU A 391 -13.73 -12.17 8.62
N GLY A 392 -13.36 -11.04 8.02
CA GLY A 392 -13.12 -9.79 8.74
C GLY A 392 -14.37 -9.30 9.45
N VAL A 393 -15.46 -9.07 8.72
CA VAL A 393 -16.73 -8.57 9.28
C VAL A 393 -17.27 -9.51 10.36
N GLY A 394 -17.30 -10.83 10.10
CA GLY A 394 -17.79 -11.81 11.07
C GLY A 394 -16.97 -11.81 12.37
N SER A 395 -15.64 -11.70 12.28
CA SER A 395 -14.79 -11.62 13.46
C SER A 395 -14.99 -10.33 14.25
N GLN A 396 -15.15 -9.18 13.57
CA GLN A 396 -15.34 -7.89 14.24
C GLN A 396 -16.69 -7.83 14.96
N LEU A 397 -17.77 -8.29 14.32
CA LEU A 397 -19.09 -8.40 14.96
C LEU A 397 -19.08 -9.38 16.15
N ALA A 398 -18.37 -10.50 16.04
CA ALA A 398 -18.24 -11.44 17.15
C ALA A 398 -17.49 -10.85 18.35
N GLN A 399 -16.53 -9.95 18.13
CA GLN A 399 -15.83 -9.25 19.22
C GLN A 399 -16.72 -8.23 19.93
N LEU A 400 -17.52 -7.50 19.15
CA LEU A 400 -18.51 -6.57 19.68
C LEU A 400 -19.56 -7.33 20.52
N ALA A 401 -20.11 -8.42 19.98
CA ALA A 401 -21.11 -9.25 20.67
C ALA A 401 -20.59 -9.91 21.96
N ARG A 402 -19.29 -10.24 22.02
CA ARG A 402 -18.65 -10.83 23.20
C ARG A 402 -18.16 -9.79 24.22
N GLY A 403 -18.40 -8.49 23.98
CA GLY A 403 -17.96 -7.41 24.87
C GLY A 403 -16.44 -7.25 24.95
N LYS A 404 -15.68 -7.85 24.03
CA LYS A 404 -14.21 -7.70 23.97
C LYS A 404 -13.79 -6.34 23.44
N ALA A 405 -14.63 -5.71 22.62
CA ALA A 405 -14.46 -4.35 22.15
C ALA A 405 -15.52 -3.46 22.79
N GLU A 406 -15.09 -2.38 23.43
CA GLU A 406 -15.99 -1.36 23.96
C GLU A 406 -16.76 -0.72 22.80
N PRO A 407 -18.10 -0.72 22.80
CA PRO A 407 -18.90 -0.21 21.67
C PRO A 407 -18.55 1.22 21.26
N ALA A 408 -18.20 2.09 22.22
CA ALA A 408 -17.83 3.48 21.97
C ALA A 408 -16.47 3.65 21.26
N LYS A 409 -15.55 2.70 21.44
CA LYS A 409 -14.20 2.72 20.84
C LYS A 409 -14.08 1.83 19.60
N PHE A 410 -15.11 1.05 19.30
CA PHE A 410 -15.14 0.16 18.15
C PHE A 410 -14.92 0.93 16.83
N ASP A 411 -14.11 0.36 15.92
CA ASP A 411 -13.78 0.99 14.64
C ASP A 411 -14.89 0.74 13.61
N LEU A 412 -15.97 1.50 13.73
CA LEU A 412 -17.07 1.52 12.77
C LEU A 412 -16.63 1.97 11.37
N GLY A 413 -15.57 2.79 11.29
CA GLY A 413 -15.01 3.25 10.03
C GLY A 413 -14.45 2.11 9.18
N TYR A 414 -13.79 1.13 9.82
CA TYR A 414 -13.31 -0.08 9.13
C TYR A 414 -14.44 -0.89 8.47
N LEU A 415 -15.58 -1.08 9.17
CA LEU A 415 -16.73 -1.79 8.59
C LEU A 415 -17.41 -0.97 7.48
N ARG A 416 -17.46 0.36 7.62
CA ARG A 416 -18.13 1.26 6.66
C ARG A 416 -17.37 1.40 5.34
N PHE A 417 -16.05 1.57 5.41
CA PHE A 417 -15.24 1.99 4.27
C PHE A 417 -14.30 0.90 3.74
N ASP A 418 -13.75 0.04 4.61
CA ASP A 418 -12.68 -0.90 4.25
C ASP A 418 -13.17 -2.35 4.05
N SER A 419 -14.38 -2.67 4.52
CA SER A 419 -14.91 -4.04 4.54
C SER A 419 -15.86 -4.38 3.39
N GLY A 420 -15.94 -3.51 2.38
CA GLY A 420 -16.78 -3.68 1.19
C GLY A 420 -18.28 -3.76 1.53
N ARG A 421 -19.06 -4.30 0.58
CA ARG A 421 -20.53 -4.49 0.68
C ARG A 421 -20.95 -5.14 2.00
N ARG A 422 -20.25 -6.20 2.40
CA ARG A 422 -20.57 -6.97 3.61
C ARG A 422 -20.43 -6.15 4.88
N GLY A 423 -19.42 -5.29 4.94
CA GLY A 423 -19.22 -4.40 6.09
C GLY A 423 -20.35 -3.39 6.22
N TYR A 424 -20.74 -2.77 5.11
CA TYR A 424 -21.87 -1.85 5.09
C TYR A 424 -23.19 -2.53 5.51
N GLN A 425 -23.50 -3.70 4.94
CA GLN A 425 -24.69 -4.47 5.30
C GLN A 425 -24.71 -4.87 6.78
N ALA A 426 -23.53 -5.19 7.35
CA ALA A 426 -23.41 -5.46 8.77
C ALA A 426 -23.69 -4.23 9.65
N LEU A 427 -23.24 -3.05 9.23
CA LEU A 427 -23.54 -1.80 9.93
C LEU A 427 -25.03 -1.44 9.84
N ASP A 428 -25.64 -1.61 8.67
CA ASP A 428 -27.08 -1.37 8.48
C ASP A 428 -27.93 -2.32 9.34
N ALA A 429 -27.58 -3.61 9.37
CA ALA A 429 -28.22 -4.58 10.26
C ALA A 429 -28.04 -4.23 11.75
N LEU A 430 -26.85 -3.76 12.15
CA LEU A 430 -26.59 -3.33 13.53
C LEU A 430 -27.36 -2.06 13.91
N LYS A 431 -27.58 -1.14 12.96
CA LYS A 431 -28.36 0.08 13.17
C LYS A 431 -29.82 -0.26 13.48
N GLN A 432 -30.34 -1.29 12.81
CA GLN A 432 -31.71 -1.77 12.97
C GLN A 432 -31.93 -2.61 14.24
N ASP A 433 -30.87 -3.03 14.94
CA ASP A 433 -30.99 -3.81 16.18
C ASP A 433 -31.36 -2.91 17.38
N PRO A 434 -32.58 -3.04 17.94
CA PRO A 434 -33.02 -2.22 19.07
C PRO A 434 -32.18 -2.44 20.34
N ARG A 435 -31.57 -3.64 20.49
CA ARG A 435 -30.73 -3.95 21.66
C ARG A 435 -29.44 -3.16 21.63
N PHE A 436 -28.85 -2.96 20.45
CA PHE A 436 -27.64 -2.17 20.31
C PHE A 436 -27.89 -0.69 20.63
N ALA A 437 -29.02 -0.14 20.14
CA ALA A 437 -29.46 1.22 20.46
C ALA A 437 -29.67 1.43 21.97
N ALA A 438 -30.29 0.45 22.65
CA ALA A 438 -30.56 0.53 24.08
C ALA A 438 -29.29 0.35 24.95
N THR A 439 -28.38 -0.56 24.55
CA THR A 439 -27.20 -0.92 25.36
C THR A 439 -26.05 0.05 25.18
N ALA A 440 -25.93 0.69 24.00
CA ALA A 440 -24.81 1.56 23.67
C ALA A 440 -25.27 2.77 22.82
N PRO A 441 -26.02 3.73 23.40
CA PRO A 441 -26.62 4.85 22.66
C PRO A 441 -25.58 5.74 21.96
N THR A 442 -24.42 5.96 22.59
CA THR A 442 -23.31 6.73 21.99
C THR A 442 -22.69 6.00 20.79
N ALA A 443 -22.56 4.67 20.85
CA ALA A 443 -22.07 3.85 19.75
C ALA A 443 -23.08 3.78 18.60
N HIS A 444 -24.38 3.73 18.92
CA HIS A 444 -25.45 3.79 17.93
C HIS A 444 -25.48 5.15 17.20
N ALA A 445 -25.34 6.27 17.91
CA ALA A 445 -25.20 7.58 17.27
C ALA A 445 -23.95 7.67 16.36
N ASN A 446 -22.81 7.10 16.79
CA ASN A 446 -21.60 7.03 15.96
C ASN A 446 -21.76 6.11 14.74
N LEU A 447 -22.57 5.07 14.84
CA LEU A 447 -22.92 4.17 13.74
C LEU A 447 -23.77 4.90 12.70
N GLU A 448 -24.75 5.70 13.12
CA GLU A 448 -25.54 6.51 12.21
C GLU A 448 -24.69 7.54 11.47
N ARG A 449 -23.77 8.22 12.17
CA ARG A 449 -22.78 9.11 11.54
C ARG A 449 -21.90 8.37 10.54
N ALA A 450 -21.41 7.17 10.88
CA ALA A 450 -20.60 6.37 9.97
C ALA A 450 -21.36 6.02 8.68
N LEU A 451 -22.65 5.69 8.79
CA LEU A 451 -23.49 5.39 7.62
C LEU A 451 -23.80 6.65 6.78
N ALA A 452 -23.98 7.81 7.42
CA ALA A 452 -24.24 9.08 6.74
C ALA A 452 -23.00 9.67 6.05
N ALA A 453 -21.81 9.45 6.60
CA ALA A 453 -20.57 9.99 6.07
C ALA A 453 -20.24 9.42 4.68
N THR A 454 -19.78 10.31 3.80
CA THR A 454 -19.31 9.98 2.44
C THR A 454 -17.83 9.62 2.44
N THR A 455 -17.03 10.19 3.35
CA THR A 455 -15.60 9.88 3.45
C THR A 455 -15.17 9.49 4.85
N ARG A 456 -14.08 8.70 4.93
CA ARG A 456 -13.46 8.36 6.22
C ARG A 456 -12.94 9.60 6.97
N TRP A 457 -12.49 10.61 6.23
CA TRP A 457 -12.02 11.85 6.82
C TRP A 457 -13.18 12.63 7.44
N GLU A 458 -14.29 12.79 6.70
CA GLU A 458 -15.53 13.40 7.20
C GLU A 458 -16.04 12.68 8.45
N TYR A 459 -16.17 11.35 8.42
CA TYR A 459 -16.56 10.56 9.59
C TYR A 459 -15.65 10.81 10.80
N ARG A 460 -14.33 10.92 10.57
CA ARG A 460 -13.36 11.17 11.64
C ARG A 460 -13.51 12.58 12.22
N ILE A 461 -13.77 13.58 11.38
CA ILE A 461 -14.02 14.96 11.81
C ILE A 461 -15.34 15.03 12.57
N GLU A 462 -16.44 14.51 12.02
CA GLU A 462 -17.74 14.50 12.67
C GLU A 462 -17.74 13.74 14.00
N ARG A 463 -17.00 12.63 14.09
CA ARG A 463 -16.85 11.89 15.35
C ARG A 463 -16.06 12.68 16.41
N ARG A 464 -15.09 13.50 15.99
CA ARG A 464 -14.37 14.44 16.90
C ARG A 464 -15.25 15.62 17.29
N GLU A 465 -15.98 16.18 16.34
CA GLU A 465 -16.87 17.34 16.55
C GLU A 465 -18.21 16.97 17.19
N ALA A 466 -18.54 15.68 17.30
CA ALA A 466 -19.77 15.22 17.92
C ALA A 466 -19.91 15.79 19.34
N PRO A 467 -21.13 16.23 19.73
CA PRO A 467 -21.41 16.70 21.08
C PRO A 467 -20.94 15.72 22.13
N LYS A 468 -19.81 16.04 22.76
CA LYS A 468 -19.38 15.35 23.95
C LYS A 468 -20.19 15.91 25.09
N THR A 469 -20.82 15.02 25.85
CA THR A 469 -21.52 15.39 27.08
C THR A 469 -20.49 15.63 28.18
N ASP A 470 -19.57 16.57 27.96
CA ASP A 470 -18.59 16.97 28.95
C ASP A 470 -19.28 17.92 29.93
N THR A 471 -19.08 17.69 31.22
CA THR A 471 -19.43 18.67 32.26
C THR A 471 -18.36 19.78 32.29
N PRO A 472 -18.67 20.99 32.79
CA PRO A 472 -17.67 22.04 33.00
C PRO A 472 -16.42 21.56 33.76
N ALA A 473 -16.60 20.67 34.74
CA ALA A 473 -15.50 20.07 35.50
C ALA A 473 -14.60 19.17 34.63
N GLN A 474 -15.17 18.37 33.72
CA GLN A 474 -14.41 17.52 32.79
C GLN A 474 -13.68 18.34 31.72
N ALA A 475 -14.32 19.40 31.21
CA ALA A 475 -13.68 20.33 30.28
C ALA A 475 -12.45 21.00 30.93
N LEU A 476 -12.58 21.44 32.19
CA LEU A 476 -11.47 22.03 32.95
C LEU A 476 -10.31 21.05 33.22
N GLN A 477 -10.55 19.74 33.28
CA GLN A 477 -9.46 18.76 33.41
C GLN A 477 -8.58 18.66 32.15
N ARG A 478 -9.12 19.01 30.98
CA ARG A 478 -8.41 18.93 29.68
C ARG A 478 -7.77 20.26 29.27
N ILE A 479 -8.14 21.34 29.94
CA ILE A 479 -7.65 22.71 29.67
C ILE A 479 -6.75 23.14 30.83
N ALA A 480 -5.45 23.19 30.59
CA ALA A 480 -4.50 23.80 31.52
C ALA A 480 -4.51 25.32 31.30
N ALA A 481 -4.83 26.11 32.31
CA ALA A 481 -4.75 27.56 32.23
C ALA A 481 -3.42 28.08 32.80
N ALA A 482 -2.86 29.11 32.18
CA ALA A 482 -1.73 29.84 32.73
C ALA A 482 -2.13 30.60 34.01
N LYS A 483 -1.14 30.93 34.85
CA LYS A 483 -1.38 31.50 36.18
C LYS A 483 -2.06 32.88 36.15
N ASP A 484 -1.83 33.63 35.09
CA ASP A 484 -2.32 34.98 34.82
C ASP A 484 -3.78 35.01 34.35
N VAL A 485 -4.33 33.91 33.86
CA VAL A 485 -5.75 33.79 33.43
C VAL A 485 -6.72 33.98 34.59
N GLY A 486 -6.31 33.67 35.83
CA GLY A 486 -7.17 33.72 37.00
C GLY A 486 -8.35 32.74 36.91
N ALA A 487 -9.54 33.18 37.34
CA ALA A 487 -10.76 32.37 37.26
C ALA A 487 -11.34 32.41 35.83
N ILE A 488 -11.43 31.24 35.19
CA ILE A 488 -12.05 31.11 33.86
C ILE A 488 -13.50 31.56 33.92
N ASP A 489 -13.90 32.41 32.99
CA ASP A 489 -15.25 32.94 32.88
C ASP A 489 -16.29 31.80 32.71
N PRO A 490 -17.28 31.67 33.61
CA PRO A 490 -18.30 30.65 33.52
C PRO A 490 -19.13 30.73 32.23
N ALA A 491 -19.33 31.92 31.66
CA ALA A 491 -20.09 32.09 30.43
C ALA A 491 -19.32 31.55 29.21
N TRP A 492 -18.00 31.71 29.18
CA TRP A 492 -17.16 31.12 28.15
C TRP A 492 -17.15 29.60 28.28
N LEU A 493 -16.95 29.09 29.49
CA LEU A 493 -16.89 27.65 29.74
C LEU A 493 -18.21 26.96 29.42
N ASP A 494 -19.34 27.57 29.78
CA ASP A 494 -20.68 27.08 29.44
C ASP A 494 -20.89 27.05 27.91
N ALA A 495 -20.43 28.06 27.18
CA ALA A 495 -20.53 28.09 25.72
C ALA A 495 -19.60 27.07 25.03
N VAL A 496 -18.42 26.80 25.60
CA VAL A 496 -17.51 25.73 25.15
C VAL A 496 -18.13 24.35 25.38
N VAL A 497 -18.70 24.12 26.57
CA VAL A 497 -19.37 22.86 26.94
C VAL A 497 -20.63 22.63 26.12
N LYS A 498 -21.43 23.67 25.90
CA LYS A 498 -22.61 23.64 25.00
C LYS A 498 -22.24 23.60 23.52
N GLN A 499 -20.95 23.67 23.19
CA GLN A 499 -20.41 23.70 21.83
C GLN A 499 -20.94 24.82 20.94
N THR A 500 -21.45 25.91 21.52
CA THR A 500 -21.77 27.13 20.78
C THR A 500 -20.50 27.89 20.39
N LEU A 501 -19.41 27.65 21.13
CA LEU A 501 -18.06 28.12 20.83
C LEU A 501 -17.15 26.95 20.42
N LYS A 502 -16.75 26.92 19.15
CA LYS A 502 -15.81 25.90 18.62
C LYS A 502 -14.45 26.02 19.30
N THR A 503 -13.87 24.89 19.71
CA THR A 503 -12.50 24.77 20.26
C THR A 503 -11.57 24.07 19.28
N PRO A 504 -10.23 24.20 19.40
CA PRO A 504 -9.29 23.47 18.55
C PRO A 504 -9.18 21.99 18.99
N SER A 505 -10.29 21.27 19.09
CA SER A 505 -10.36 19.88 19.55
C SER A 505 -9.89 19.66 21.01
N CYS A 506 -10.14 20.63 21.90
CA CYS A 506 -9.73 20.55 23.31
C CYS A 506 -10.57 19.60 24.15
N LEU A 507 -11.78 19.31 23.68
CA LEU A 507 -12.67 18.36 24.32
C LEU A 507 -12.40 16.92 23.85
N ASP A 508 -11.47 16.69 22.90
CA ASP A 508 -11.11 15.34 22.46
C ASP A 508 -10.48 14.51 23.60
N ASP A 509 -10.51 13.17 23.50
CA ASP A 509 -9.95 12.30 24.56
C ASP A 509 -8.42 12.41 24.63
N ASP A 510 -7.79 12.84 23.51
CA ASP A 510 -6.38 13.17 23.35
C ASP A 510 -6.12 14.69 23.37
N GLY A 511 -7.11 15.50 23.77
CA GLY A 511 -6.99 16.96 23.84
C GLY A 511 -6.07 17.40 24.98
N ALA A 512 -4.95 18.04 24.66
CA ALA A 512 -4.03 18.61 25.64
C ALA A 512 -3.96 20.13 25.44
N CYS A 513 -4.97 20.84 25.92
CA CYS A 513 -5.07 22.27 25.65
C CYS A 513 -4.44 23.15 26.72
N ALA A 514 -3.86 24.26 26.27
CA ALA A 514 -3.34 25.33 27.09
C ALA A 514 -4.14 26.60 26.81
N LEU A 515 -4.55 27.30 27.87
CA LEU A 515 -5.30 28.54 27.83
C LEU A 515 -4.44 29.66 28.43
N VAL A 516 -4.30 30.74 27.68
CA VAL A 516 -3.66 32.00 28.10
C VAL A 516 -4.62 33.15 27.83
N ALA A 517 -4.45 34.26 28.55
CA ALA A 517 -5.37 35.39 28.52
C ALA A 517 -4.69 36.73 28.16
N PRO A 518 -4.06 36.86 26.98
CA PRO A 518 -3.42 38.11 26.57
C PRO A 518 -4.45 39.19 26.21
N ASP A 519 -4.09 40.46 26.42
CA ASP A 519 -4.82 41.62 25.90
C ASP A 519 -4.37 41.90 24.45
N LEU A 520 -5.09 41.33 23.49
CA LEU A 520 -4.73 41.30 22.07
C LEU A 520 -4.99 42.63 21.37
N ASP A 521 -5.99 43.39 21.80
CA ASP A 521 -6.36 44.68 21.19
C ASP A 521 -5.91 45.91 22.02
N ARG A 522 -5.37 45.67 23.21
CA ARG A 522 -4.83 46.67 24.16
C ARG A 522 -5.91 47.57 24.76
N ASP A 523 -7.14 47.08 24.88
CA ASP A 523 -8.24 47.80 25.53
C ASP A 523 -8.27 47.63 27.06
N GLY A 524 -7.36 46.83 27.62
CA GLY A 524 -7.25 46.52 29.04
C GLY A 524 -8.11 45.34 29.49
N ARG A 525 -8.77 44.63 28.57
CA ARG A 525 -9.53 43.39 28.82
C ARG A 525 -8.80 42.22 28.16
N PRO A 526 -8.66 41.09 28.85
CA PRO A 526 -7.97 39.95 28.26
C PRO A 526 -8.86 39.14 27.31
N GLU A 527 -8.33 38.79 26.14
CA GLU A 527 -8.87 37.77 25.24
C GLU A 527 -8.38 36.38 25.63
N TYR A 528 -9.18 35.35 25.33
CA TYR A 528 -8.75 33.97 25.54
C TYR A 528 -8.09 33.42 24.30
N LEU A 529 -6.87 32.90 24.44
CA LEU A 529 -6.17 32.14 23.43
C LEU A 529 -6.04 30.69 23.89
N LEU A 530 -6.76 29.79 23.23
CA LEU A 530 -6.79 28.37 23.53
C LEU A 530 -6.02 27.60 22.46
N CYS A 531 -4.98 26.89 22.85
CA CYS A 531 -4.12 26.11 21.95
C CYS A 531 -4.22 24.63 22.24
N ASN A 532 -4.43 23.81 21.21
CA ASN A 532 -4.24 22.36 21.29
C ASN A 532 -2.82 22.01 20.88
N VAL A 533 -2.05 21.50 21.84
CA VAL A 533 -0.62 21.23 21.67
C VAL A 533 -0.43 19.78 21.23
N ARG A 534 0.18 19.56 20.06
CA ARG A 534 0.40 18.22 19.46
C ARG A 534 1.78 18.12 18.81
N ASP A 535 2.32 16.92 18.76
CA ASP A 535 3.69 16.65 18.25
C ASP A 535 3.96 17.13 16.82
N TRP A 536 2.91 17.26 16.00
CA TRP A 536 2.99 17.60 14.58
C TRP A 536 2.49 19.02 14.24
N GLY A 537 2.13 19.81 15.24
CA GLY A 537 1.73 21.21 15.09
C GLY A 537 0.60 21.64 16.03
N ASN A 538 0.63 22.90 16.43
CA ASN A 538 -0.23 23.47 17.46
C ASN A 538 -1.30 24.36 16.82
N ARG A 539 -2.58 24.06 17.09
CA ARG A 539 -3.70 24.85 16.58
C ARG A 539 -4.27 25.71 17.70
N CYS A 540 -4.34 27.02 17.48
CA CYS A 540 -4.79 27.97 18.50
C CYS A 540 -5.98 28.80 18.00
N TYR A 541 -7.01 28.94 18.83
CA TYR A 541 -8.18 29.79 18.58
C TYR A 541 -8.22 30.94 19.60
N ALA A 542 -8.48 32.14 19.11
CA ALA A 542 -8.63 33.35 19.93
C ALA A 542 -10.12 33.71 20.09
N TYR A 543 -10.50 34.13 21.29
CA TYR A 543 -11.86 34.50 21.66
C TYR A 543 -11.87 35.85 22.37
N ALA A 544 -12.85 36.69 22.03
CA ALA A 544 -13.11 37.95 22.71
C ALA A 544 -14.53 37.95 23.27
N ARG A 545 -14.74 38.79 24.28
CA ARG A 545 -16.05 39.02 24.88
C ARG A 545 -16.58 40.39 24.46
N ASP A 546 -17.72 40.40 23.77
CA ASP A 546 -18.45 41.62 23.43
C ASP A 546 -19.77 41.71 24.21
N ALA A 547 -20.65 42.65 23.82
CA ALA A 547 -21.94 42.87 24.44
C ALA A 547 -22.92 41.67 24.26
N ASP A 548 -22.76 40.89 23.20
CA ASP A 548 -23.61 39.75 22.87
C ASP A 548 -23.06 38.43 23.45
N GLY A 549 -21.80 38.42 23.87
CA GLY A 549 -21.18 37.34 24.62
C GLY A 549 -19.77 37.01 24.15
N TRP A 550 -19.34 35.77 24.39
CA TRP A 550 -18.07 35.29 23.88
C TRP A 550 -18.18 34.87 22.42
N ARG A 551 -17.22 35.29 21.58
CA ARG A 551 -17.13 34.86 20.19
C ARG A 551 -15.69 34.57 19.78
N ARG A 552 -15.53 33.70 18.78
CA ARG A 552 -14.23 33.42 18.17
C ARG A 552 -13.83 34.57 17.25
N ILE A 553 -12.62 35.11 17.44
CA ILE A 553 -12.09 36.27 16.68
C ILE A 553 -10.96 35.91 15.72
N GLY A 554 -10.31 34.74 15.90
CA GLY A 554 -9.24 34.30 15.02
C GLY A 554 -8.81 32.86 15.25
N GLU A 555 -8.00 32.34 14.32
CA GLU A 555 -7.31 31.07 14.43
C GLU A 555 -5.91 31.16 13.85
N THR A 556 -4.98 30.39 14.39
CA THR A 556 -3.62 30.24 13.87
C THR A 556 -3.15 28.79 14.01
N TYR A 557 -2.17 28.43 13.17
CA TYR A 557 -1.50 27.14 13.19
C TYR A 557 0.01 27.37 13.26
N LEU A 558 0.65 26.73 14.23
CA LEU A 558 2.10 26.80 14.42
C LEU A 558 2.69 25.43 14.13
N SER A 559 3.62 25.35 13.16
CA SER A 559 4.35 24.11 12.84
C SER A 559 5.50 23.84 13.82
N GLU A 560 5.29 24.05 15.11
CA GLU A 560 6.24 23.69 16.17
C GLU A 560 5.82 22.39 16.86
N SER A 561 6.79 21.57 17.27
CA SER A 561 6.55 20.36 18.06
C SER A 561 6.00 20.70 19.45
N ALA A 562 5.27 19.75 20.06
CA ALA A 562 4.73 19.89 21.41
C ALA A 562 5.82 20.08 22.50
N ASP A 563 7.02 19.53 22.29
CA ASP A 563 8.11 19.50 23.28
C ASP A 563 8.45 20.92 23.79
N GLY A 564 8.09 21.19 25.04
CA GLY A 564 8.33 22.47 25.70
C GLY A 564 7.41 23.61 25.27
N PHE A 565 6.60 23.46 24.21
CA PHE A 565 5.68 24.52 23.76
C PHE A 565 4.57 24.77 24.78
N LYS A 566 3.99 23.70 25.34
CA LYS A 566 2.94 23.81 26.36
C LYS A 566 3.48 24.51 27.62
N GLU A 567 4.67 24.13 28.07
CA GLU A 567 5.32 24.67 29.24
C GLU A 567 5.68 26.15 29.05
N ARG A 568 6.22 26.52 27.87
CA ARG A 568 6.48 27.92 27.51
C ARG A 568 5.18 28.74 27.49
N LEU A 569 4.15 28.24 26.81
CA LEU A 569 2.86 28.93 26.72
C LEU A 569 2.21 29.15 28.10
N LEU A 570 2.36 28.20 29.04
CA LEU A 570 1.79 28.33 30.39
C LEU A 570 2.69 29.09 31.38
N GLY A 571 3.99 29.22 31.09
CA GLY A 571 5.01 29.72 32.01
C GLY A 571 5.61 31.07 31.63
N GLU A 572 5.56 31.45 30.37
CA GLU A 572 6.14 32.69 29.84
C GLU A 572 5.03 33.70 29.50
N PRO A 573 5.28 35.02 29.66
CA PRO A 573 4.31 36.05 29.31
C PRO A 573 4.09 36.10 27.79
N VAL A 574 2.82 36.06 27.38
CA VAL A 574 2.45 36.17 25.96
C VAL A 574 2.58 37.63 25.53
N GLN A 575 3.55 37.92 24.67
CA GLN A 575 3.77 39.26 24.15
C GLN A 575 2.91 39.51 22.90
N VAL A 576 2.08 40.54 22.94
CA VAL A 576 1.26 40.97 21.79
C VAL A 576 2.08 41.91 20.90
N VAL A 577 2.61 41.35 19.82
CA VAL A 577 3.43 42.08 18.84
C VAL A 577 2.51 42.73 17.79
N PRO A 578 2.58 44.06 17.60
CA PRO A 578 1.78 44.72 16.56
C PRO A 578 2.30 44.35 15.17
N ARG A 579 1.40 44.22 14.20
CA ARG A 579 1.80 44.00 12.79
C ARG A 579 2.65 45.18 12.31
N ARG A 580 3.84 44.88 11.77
CA ARG A 580 4.74 45.87 11.14
C ARG A 580 4.09 46.56 9.93
N TRP A 581 3.34 45.80 9.14
CA TRP A 581 2.60 46.29 7.98
C TRP A 581 1.11 46.31 8.29
N GLY A 582 0.49 47.48 8.12
CA GLY A 582 -0.95 47.66 8.36
C GLY A 582 -1.81 47.10 7.24
N ASP A 583 -3.07 46.80 7.57
CA ASP A 583 -4.10 46.43 6.60
C ASP A 583 -4.48 47.62 5.71
N VAL A 584 -4.88 47.34 4.46
CA VAL A 584 -5.17 48.38 3.46
C VAL A 584 -6.68 48.60 3.36
N ARG A 585 -7.11 49.86 3.26
CA ARG A 585 -8.50 50.21 2.97
C ARG A 585 -8.55 51.22 1.84
N ILE A 586 -9.32 50.91 0.79
CA ILE A 586 -9.47 51.80 -0.38
C ILE A 586 -10.71 52.67 -0.18
N GLY A 587 -10.51 53.96 0.12
CA GLY A 587 -11.58 54.92 0.36
C GLY A 587 -12.23 54.81 1.75
N ALA A 588 -12.93 55.86 2.17
CA ALA A 588 -13.50 55.96 3.53
C ALA A 588 -14.57 54.90 3.84
N GLN A 589 -15.27 54.39 2.81
CA GLN A 589 -16.29 53.34 2.92
C GLN A 589 -15.81 51.97 2.42
N GLY A 590 -14.54 51.82 2.04
CA GLY A 590 -14.01 50.56 1.53
C GLY A 590 -13.94 49.47 2.60
N LYS A 591 -14.05 48.21 2.19
CA LYS A 591 -13.75 47.08 3.08
C LYS A 591 -12.25 47.06 3.42
N LEU A 592 -11.94 46.69 4.66
CA LEU A 592 -10.57 46.45 5.09
C LEU A 592 -10.02 45.20 4.38
N MET A 593 -8.88 45.34 3.71
CA MET A 593 -8.14 44.27 3.05
C MET A 593 -6.97 43.88 3.96
N ARG A 594 -7.03 42.67 4.50
CA ARG A 594 -5.95 42.12 5.33
C ARG A 594 -4.82 41.63 4.46
N LEU A 595 -3.61 42.03 4.79
CA LEU A 595 -2.41 41.47 4.18
C LEU A 595 -1.96 40.29 5.03
N ASP A 596 -1.92 39.10 4.44
CA ASP A 596 -1.40 37.90 5.08
C ASP A 596 0.02 37.60 4.55
N PRO A 597 0.97 37.25 5.43
CA PRO A 597 2.32 36.90 5.01
C PRO A 597 2.31 35.63 4.15
N VAL A 598 3.18 35.60 3.13
CA VAL A 598 3.37 34.40 2.29
C VAL A 598 4.17 33.36 3.09
N SER A 599 3.86 32.08 2.92
CA SER A 599 4.49 30.95 3.66
C SER A 599 6.02 30.95 3.64
N ASP A 600 6.64 31.48 2.58
CA ASP A 600 8.10 31.56 2.44
C ASP A 600 8.76 32.55 3.42
N CYS A 601 7.96 33.30 4.19
CA CYS A 601 8.41 34.25 5.21
C CYS A 601 8.22 33.71 6.66
N GLU A 602 7.69 32.50 6.86
CA GLU A 602 7.58 31.91 8.21
C GLU A 602 8.97 31.57 8.77
N GLY A 603 9.41 32.31 9.79
CA GLY A 603 10.68 32.09 10.50
C GLY A 603 11.90 32.79 9.90
N ASP A 604 11.73 33.63 8.88
CA ASP A 604 12.79 34.52 8.39
C ASP A 604 12.77 35.84 9.18
N LYS A 605 13.85 36.12 9.90
CA LYS A 605 14.00 37.31 10.76
C LYS A 605 13.92 38.62 9.98
N ASP A 606 14.20 38.59 8.68
CA ASP A 606 14.11 39.78 7.82
C ASP A 606 12.66 40.15 7.46
N CYS A 607 11.72 39.21 7.65
CA CYS A 607 10.28 39.36 7.42
C CYS A 607 9.45 39.43 8.70
N GLU A 608 10.01 39.03 9.85
CA GLU A 608 9.37 39.17 11.16
C GLU A 608 9.33 40.65 11.63
N PRO A 609 8.35 41.00 12.50
CA PRO A 609 8.14 42.36 12.99
C PRO A 609 9.34 43.00 13.71
#